data_AF-A0A0H3DBN3-F1
#
_entry.id   AF-A0A0H3DBN3-F1
#
_cell.length_a   1.000
_cell.length_b   1.000
_cell.length_c   1.000
_cell.angle_alpha   90.00
_cell.angle_beta   90.00
_cell.angle_gamma   90.00
#
_symmetry.space_group_name_H-M   'P 1'
#
loop_
_entity.id
_entity.type
_entity.pdbx_description
1 polymer ?
#
loop_
_entity_poly.entity_id
_entity_poly.type
_entity_poly.pdbx_seq_one_letter_code
_entity_poly.pdbx_strand_id
1 'polypeptide(L)'
;MLLFARDLTVPFTNNQAERDLRMIKAQLKISGGWRTRHSVQAWLRVRGYISTARKHSLHLITALRDAITGNPWLPTTAETT
;
A
#
# COMPACT_ATOMS: atom_id res chain seq x y z
N MET A 1 3.55 -13.39 1.75
CA MET A 1 4.89 -14.00 1.89
C MET A 1 5.83 -13.35 0.88
N LEU A 2 7.04 -12.96 1.27
CA LEU A 2 7.96 -12.20 0.40
C LEU A 2 8.71 -13.16 -0.54
N LEU A 3 8.80 -12.81 -1.82
CA LEU A 3 9.34 -13.68 -2.88
C LEU A 3 10.78 -14.14 -2.60
N PHE A 4 11.62 -13.29 -1.99
CA PHE A 4 12.99 -13.64 -1.61
C PHE A 4 13.08 -14.77 -0.57
N ALA A 5 12.02 -14.98 0.23
CA ALA A 5 12.01 -16.02 1.26
C ALA A 5 11.77 -17.42 0.67
N ARG A 6 11.31 -17.51 -0.59
CA ARG A 6 11.15 -18.75 -1.35
C ARG A 6 12.11 -18.87 -2.53
N ASP A 7 12.60 -17.74 -3.04
CA ASP A 7 13.48 -17.67 -4.20
C ASP A 7 14.67 -16.75 -3.90
N LEU A 8 15.83 -17.37 -3.62
CA LEU A 8 17.08 -16.69 -3.27
C LEU A 8 17.70 -15.92 -4.44
N THR A 9 17.21 -16.11 -5.67
CA THR A 9 17.66 -15.35 -6.84
C THR A 9 17.11 -13.92 -6.84
N VAL A 10 16.03 -13.67 -6.09
CA VAL A 10 15.48 -12.34 -5.90
C VAL A 10 16.26 -11.66 -4.77
N PRO A 11 17.05 -10.60 -5.06
CA PRO A 11 17.80 -9.90 -4.03
C PRO A 11 16.84 -9.36 -2.96
N PHE A 12 17.26 -9.44 -1.70
CA PHE A 12 16.53 -8.87 -0.58
C PHE A 12 16.53 -7.34 -0.68
N THR A 13 15.65 -6.77 -1.49
CA THR A 13 15.52 -5.32 -1.59
C THR A 13 14.43 -4.83 -0.65
N ASN A 14 14.82 -4.27 0.50
CA ASN A 14 13.92 -3.58 1.43
C ASN A 14 13.39 -2.25 0.86
N ASN A 15 13.86 -1.83 -0.32
CA ASN A 15 13.58 -0.53 -0.92
C ASN A 15 12.09 -0.20 -1.01
N GLN A 16 11.23 -1.18 -1.27
CA GLN A 16 9.80 -0.92 -1.41
C GLN A 16 9.10 -0.75 -0.06
N ALA A 17 9.41 -1.59 0.93
CA ALA A 17 8.86 -1.46 2.28
C ALA A 17 9.37 -0.18 2.95
N GLU A 18 10.66 0.15 2.78
CA GLU A 18 11.23 1.40 3.27
C GLU A 18 10.57 2.63 2.61
N ARG A 19 10.32 2.61 1.29
CA ARG A 19 9.62 3.70 0.59
C ARG A 19 8.21 3.92 1.14
N ASP A 20 7.47 2.85 1.38
CA ASP A 20 6.11 2.94 1.93
C ASP A 20 6.13 3.53 3.35
N LEU A 21 7.11 3.15 4.19
CA LEU A 21 7.28 3.66 5.56
C LEU A 21 7.85 5.09 5.63
N ARG A 22 8.75 5.48 4.72
CA ARG A 22 9.33 6.83 4.69
C ARG A 22 8.26 7.92 4.64
N MET A 23 7.18 7.66 3.92
CA MET A 23 6.08 8.60 3.81
C MET A 23 5.32 8.83 5.12
N ILE A 24 5.27 7.83 6.00
CA ILE A 24 4.70 8.00 7.35
C ILE A 24 5.55 9.00 8.13
N LYS A 25 6.87 8.86 8.06
CA LYS A 25 7.82 9.75 8.74
C LYS A 25 7.81 11.16 8.13
N ALA A 26 7.65 11.27 6.82
CA ALA A 26 7.48 12.56 6.14
C ALA A 26 6.18 13.26 6.59
N GLN A 27 5.06 12.52 6.66
CA GLN A 27 3.78 13.07 7.14
C GLN A 27 3.87 13.55 8.59
N LEU A 28 4.54 12.79 9.46
CA LEU A 28 4.79 13.19 10.84
C LEU A 28 5.64 14.46 10.92
N LYS A 29 6.71 14.55 10.11
CA LYS A 29 7.62 15.71 10.09
C LYS A 29 6.95 16.99 9.57
N ILE A 30 6.16 16.88 8.50
CA ILE A 30 5.60 18.05 7.79
C ILE A 30 4.27 18.49 8.40
N SER A 31 3.39 17.53 8.73
CA SER A 31 2.02 17.83 9.17
C SER A 31 1.83 17.71 10.69
N GLY A 32 2.90 17.48 11.46
CA GLY A 32 2.82 17.34 12.92
C GLY A 32 2.21 16.02 13.41
N GLY A 33 2.00 15.06 12.50
CA GLY A 33 1.44 13.74 12.82
C GLY A 33 -0.07 13.72 13.01
N TRP A 34 -0.56 12.60 13.53
CA TRP A 34 -1.98 12.39 13.79
C TRP A 34 -2.25 12.38 15.30
N ARG A 35 -3.31 13.06 15.72
CA ARG A 35 -3.71 13.15 17.13
C ARG A 35 -4.66 12.03 17.58
N THR A 36 -5.25 11.31 16.63
CA THR A 36 -6.23 10.24 16.90
C THR A 36 -5.91 8.99 16.08
N ARG A 37 -6.24 7.81 16.63
CA ARG A 37 -6.10 6.54 15.91
C ARG A 37 -6.99 6.47 14.67
N HIS A 38 -8.17 7.07 14.72
CA HIS A 38 -9.12 7.09 13.61
C HIS A 38 -8.52 7.76 12.36
N SER A 39 -7.91 8.94 12.53
CA SER A 39 -7.28 9.66 11.41
C SER A 39 -6.07 8.90 10.84
N VAL A 40 -5.28 8.24 11.70
CA VAL A 40 -4.18 7.37 11.25
C VAL A 40 -4.72 6.21 10.42
N GLN A 41 -5.76 5.52 10.89
CA GLN A 41 -6.35 4.38 10.19
C GLN A 41 -6.93 4.77 8.84
N ALA A 42 -7.67 5.89 8.76
CA ALA A 42 -8.19 6.39 7.50
C ALA A 42 -7.06 6.70 6.50
N TRP A 43 -6.01 7.37 6.96
CA TRP A 43 -4.84 7.68 6.14
C TRP A 43 -4.13 6.41 5.66
N LEU A 44 -3.87 5.45 6.56
CA LEU A 44 -3.23 4.18 6.22
C LEU A 44 -4.08 3.35 5.26
N ARG A 45 -5.41 3.40 5.37
CA ARG A 45 -6.33 2.66 4.48
C ARG A 45 -6.22 3.13 3.04
N VAL A 46 -6.29 4.44 2.82
CA VAL A 46 -6.16 5.04 1.47
C VAL A 46 -4.78 4.73 0.89
N ARG A 47 -3.73 4.88 1.70
CA ARG A 47 -2.34 4.66 1.26
C ARG A 47 -2.03 3.21 0.97
N GLY A 48 -2.56 2.29 1.80
CA GLY A 48 -2.48 0.86 1.59
C GLY A 48 -3.12 0.48 0.26
N TYR A 49 -4.33 0.97 -0.02
CA TYR A 49 -5.02 0.73 -1.28
C TYR A 49 -4.22 1.22 -2.50
N ILE A 50 -3.68 2.44 -2.44
CA ILE A 50 -2.84 3.00 -3.52
C ILE A 50 -1.58 2.14 -3.72
N SER A 51 -0.89 1.74 -2.64
CA SER A 51 0.30 0.89 -2.72
C SER A 51 -0.03 -0.46 -3.38
N THR A 52 -1.16 -1.07 -3.01
CA THR A 52 -1.64 -2.31 -3.62
C THR A 52 -1.97 -2.11 -5.09
N ALA A 53 -2.75 -1.10 -5.46
CA ALA A 53 -3.11 -0.83 -6.85
C ALA A 53 -1.86 -0.61 -7.73
N ARG A 54 -0.84 0.09 -7.21
CA ARG A 54 0.47 0.24 -7.90
C ARG A 54 1.20 -1.07 -8.09
N LYS A 55 1.19 -1.96 -7.09
CA LYS A 55 1.84 -3.28 -7.15
C LYS A 55 1.20 -4.19 -8.20
N HIS A 56 -0.08 -4.00 -8.47
CA HIS A 56 -0.82 -4.72 -9.51
C HIS A 56 -0.87 -3.96 -10.86
N SER A 57 -0.03 -2.95 -11.05
CA SER A 57 0.07 -2.17 -12.29
C SER A 57 -1.26 -1.56 -12.74
N LEU A 58 -2.14 -1.21 -11.80
CA LEU A 58 -3.43 -0.60 -12.11
C LEU A 58 -3.28 0.91 -12.32
N HIS A 59 -4.13 1.46 -13.18
CA HIS A 59 -4.23 2.90 -13.34
C HIS A 59 -4.82 3.54 -12.07
N LEU A 60 -4.01 4.32 -11.35
CA LEU A 60 -4.35 4.77 -9.99
C LEU A 60 -5.58 5.65 -9.92
N ILE A 61 -5.75 6.56 -10.87
CA ILE A 61 -6.92 7.45 -10.91
C ILE A 61 -8.21 6.63 -11.13
N THR A 62 -8.14 5.63 -12.00
CA THR A 62 -9.27 4.72 -12.26
C THR A 62 -9.58 3.90 -11.01
N ALA A 63 -8.56 3.29 -10.40
CA ALA A 63 -8.72 2.51 -9.17
C ALA A 63 -9.26 3.33 -7.99
N LEU A 64 -8.87 4.60 -7.88
CA LEU A 64 -9.37 5.54 -6.87
C LEU A 64 -10.82 5.94 -7.14
N ARG A 65 -11.15 6.28 -8.39
CA ARG A 65 -12.53 6.57 -8.80
C ARG A 65 -13.45 5.40 -8.50
N ASP A 66 -13.03 4.20 -8.88
CA ASP A 66 -13.84 2.99 -8.70
C ASP A 66 -14.00 2.67 -7.21
N ALA A 67 -12.96 2.86 -6.39
CA ALA A 67 -13.06 2.74 -4.93
C ALA A 67 -14.01 3.76 -4.29
N ILE A 68 -14.01 5.02 -4.75
CA ILE A 68 -14.90 6.08 -4.23
C ILE A 68 -16.36 5.84 -4.68
N THR A 69 -16.56 5.31 -5.88
CA THR A 69 -17.89 4.98 -6.44
C THR A 69 -18.46 3.65 -5.92
N GLY A 70 -17.76 2.99 -4.99
CA GLY A 70 -18.23 1.79 -4.30
C GLY A 70 -17.89 0.47 -5.00
N ASN A 71 -17.10 0.51 -6.08
CA ASN A 71 -16.59 -0.67 -6.79
C ASN A 71 -15.05 -0.77 -6.69
N PRO A 72 -14.48 -0.94 -5.48
CA PRO A 72 -13.04 -1.02 -5.32
C PRO A 72 -12.49 -2.27 -5.99
N TRP A 73 -11.33 -2.14 -6.63
CA TRP A 73 -10.61 -3.29 -7.13
C TRP A 73 -10.07 -4.11 -5.95
N LEU A 74 -10.27 -5.43 -5.99
CA LEU A 74 -9.76 -6.36 -4.99
C LEU A 74 -8.79 -7.33 -5.67
N PRO A 75 -7.65 -7.66 -5.04
CA PRO A 75 -6.76 -8.68 -5.55
C PRO A 75 -7.48 -10.03 -5.54
N THR A 76 -7.42 -10.76 -6.65
CA THR A 76 -7.79 -12.18 -6.66
C THR A 76 -6.86 -12.91 -5.70
N THR A 77 -7.39 -13.40 -4.58
CA THR A 77 -6.64 -14.30 -3.70
C THR A 77 -6.37 -15.55 -4.53
N ALA A 78 -5.11 -15.81 -4.88
CA ALA A 78 -4.75 -17.08 -5.49
C ALA A 78 -5.11 -18.18 -4.48
N GLU A 79 -6.15 -18.95 -4.78
CA GLU A 79 -6.47 -20.16 -4.05
C GLU A 79 -5.27 -21.11 -4.21
N THR A 80 -4.55 -21.33 -3.11
CA THR A 80 -3.45 -22.30 -3.06
C THR A 80 -4.04 -23.69 -3.30
N THR A 81 -3.83 -24.24 -4.49
CA THR A 81 -3.88 -25.69 -4.75
C THR A 81 -2.51 -26.28 -4.48
#